data_AF-W7EGU5-F1
#
_entry.id   AF-W7EGU5-F1
#
_cell.length_a   1.000
_cell.length_b   1.000
_cell.length_c   1.000
_cell.angle_alpha   90.00
_cell.angle_beta   90.00
_cell.angle_gamma   90.00
#
_symmetry.space_group_name_H-M   'P 1'
#
loop_
_entity.id
_entity.type
_entity.pdbx_description
1 polymer ?
#
loop_
_entity_poly.entity_id
_entity_poly.type
_entity_poly.pdbx_seq_one_letter_code
_entity_poly.pdbx_strand_id
1 'polypeptide(L)'
;MFFKPRQEMREIEFERELCILSRIYEAGLTTKLRVPKLEGLVISADEEIVGLLMTMITSSALGTHVQSPGLQEMTHLHQKWEQQLAATIQELHLHGIVWGDVHPMNVVIDEAMDAWAVDFGGTNNAEFIDAENRETVEGDWQGMRKIFQEWLPNPQRL
;
A
#
# COMPACT_ATOMS: atom_id res chain seq x y z
N MET A 1 3.76 -15.57 -6.46
CA MET A 1 4.78 -14.57 -6.08
C MET A 1 4.80 -13.50 -7.15
N PHE A 2 5.01 -12.24 -6.75
CA PHE A 2 5.14 -11.09 -7.64
C PHE A 2 6.61 -10.67 -7.67
N PHE A 3 7.15 -10.39 -8.86
CA PHE A 3 8.51 -9.90 -9.04
C PHE A 3 8.48 -8.39 -9.30
N LYS A 4 9.10 -7.61 -8.40
CA LYS A 4 9.29 -6.16 -8.60
C LYS A 4 10.75 -5.92 -9.00
N PRO A 5 11.03 -5.52 -10.25
CA PRO A 5 12.39 -5.29 -10.70
C PRO A 5 12.98 -4.05 -10.02
N ARG A 6 14.29 -4.07 -9.78
CA ARG A 6 15.06 -2.86 -9.46
C ARG A 6 15.28 -2.10 -10.77
N GLN A 7 14.58 -0.98 -10.94
CA GLN A 7 14.63 -0.18 -12.16
C GLN A 7 15.64 0.97 -12.04
N GLU A 8 16.33 1.25 -13.14
CA GLU A 8 17.19 2.44 -13.24
C GLU A 8 16.36 3.71 -13.02
N MET A 9 16.93 4.69 -12.29
CA MET A 9 16.27 5.93 -11.86
C MET A 9 15.12 5.75 -10.84
N ARG A 10 14.93 4.55 -10.29
CA ARG A 10 13.96 4.23 -9.24
C ARG A 10 14.61 3.53 -8.05
N GLU A 11 15.92 3.69 -7.90
CA GLU A 11 16.71 2.98 -6.89
C GLU A 11 16.33 3.43 -5.48
N ILE A 12 16.02 4.71 -5.29
CA ILE A 12 15.62 5.26 -3.99
C ILE A 12 14.29 4.64 -3.54
N GLU A 13 13.30 4.57 -4.44
CA GLU A 13 12.02 3.95 -4.13
C GLU A 13 12.17 2.46 -3.86
N PHE A 14 12.99 1.77 -4.67
CA PHE A 14 13.30 0.36 -4.47
C PHE A 14 13.95 0.09 -3.10
N GLU A 15 14.97 0.86 -2.73
CA GLU A 15 15.69 0.73 -1.47
C GLU A 15 14.79 1.02 -0.27
N ARG A 16 13.93 2.03 -0.40
CA ARG A 16 12.93 2.37 0.62
C ARG A 16 11.94 1.23 0.83
N GLU A 17 11.39 0.68 -0.25
CA GLU A 17 10.44 -0.43 -0.14
C GLU A 17 11.09 -1.68 0.46
N LEU A 18 12.29 -2.04 0.00
CA LEU A 18 13.06 -3.14 0.58
C LEU A 18 13.29 -2.91 2.09
N CYS A 19 13.68 -1.71 2.49
CA CYS A 19 13.88 -1.35 3.89
C CYS A 19 12.58 -1.52 4.71
N ILE A 20 11.46 -0.98 4.23
CA ILE A 20 10.18 -1.09 4.95
C ILE A 20 9.69 -2.53 5.03
N LEU A 21 9.70 -3.28 3.93
CA LEU A 21 9.25 -4.68 3.94
C LEU A 21 10.13 -5.55 4.84
N SER A 22 11.43 -5.26 4.92
CA SER A 22 12.35 -5.91 5.87
C SER A 22 11.98 -5.59 7.33
N ARG A 23 11.69 -4.32 7.65
CA ARG A 23 11.25 -3.91 8.99
C ARG A 23 9.92 -4.54 9.39
N ILE A 24 8.96 -4.65 8.47
CA ILE A 24 7.69 -5.35 8.69
C ILE A 24 7.92 -6.84 9.00
N TYR A 25 8.84 -7.48 8.27
CA TYR A 25 9.25 -8.86 8.51
C TYR A 25 9.92 -9.04 9.88
N GLU A 26 10.89 -8.21 10.22
CA GLU A 26 11.62 -8.25 11.50
C GLU A 26 10.71 -8.00 12.70
N ALA A 27 9.70 -7.14 12.56
CA ALA A 27 8.69 -6.89 13.57
C ALA A 27 7.65 -8.04 13.72
N GLY A 28 7.72 -9.07 12.87
CA GLY A 28 6.78 -10.20 12.89
C GLY A 28 5.35 -9.82 12.49
N LEU A 29 5.20 -8.76 11.67
CA LEU A 29 3.90 -8.21 11.29
C LEU A 29 3.33 -8.82 10.01
N THR A 30 4.15 -9.52 9.22
CA THR A 30 3.79 -10.08 7.91
C THR A 30 2.56 -10.99 7.92
N THR A 31 2.28 -11.69 9.02
CA THR A 31 1.10 -12.57 9.15
C THR A 31 -0.10 -11.89 9.79
N LYS A 32 0.09 -10.70 10.38
CA LYS A 32 -0.94 -9.94 11.08
C LYS A 32 -1.56 -8.86 10.19
N LEU A 33 -0.78 -8.35 9.23
CA LEU A 33 -1.15 -7.20 8.40
C LEU A 33 -1.43 -7.58 6.95
N ARG A 34 -2.33 -6.84 6.32
CA ARG A 34 -2.61 -6.92 4.88
C ARG A 34 -1.65 -6.03 4.10
N VAL A 35 -0.39 -6.45 4.08
CA VAL A 35 0.72 -5.85 3.34
C VAL A 35 1.48 -6.95 2.59
N PRO A 36 2.08 -6.66 1.41
CA PRO A 36 2.93 -7.63 0.74
C PRO A 36 4.07 -8.09 1.67
N LYS A 37 4.38 -9.40 1.65
CA LYS A 37 5.56 -9.92 2.36
C LYS A 37 6.75 -9.89 1.42
N LEU A 38 7.94 -9.60 1.95
CA LEU A 38 9.19 -9.87 1.27
C LEU A 38 9.48 -11.38 1.36
N GLU A 39 9.36 -12.08 0.23
CA GLU A 39 9.58 -13.52 0.11
C GLU A 39 11.05 -13.83 -0.26
N GLY A 40 11.76 -12.88 -0.87
CA GLY A 40 13.17 -13.03 -1.19
C GLY A 40 13.74 -11.90 -2.05
N LEU A 41 15.06 -11.94 -2.24
CA LEU A 41 15.79 -11.09 -3.17
C LEU A 41 16.12 -11.87 -4.44
N VAL A 42 16.12 -11.21 -5.58
CA VAL A 42 16.61 -11.76 -6.84
C VAL A 42 17.98 -11.18 -7.10
N ILE A 43 18.98 -12.05 -7.28
CA ILE A 43 20.38 -11.68 -7.48
C ILE A 43 20.83 -12.15 -8.88
N SER A 44 21.55 -11.28 -9.60
CA SER A 44 22.11 -11.61 -10.92
C SER A 44 23.32 -12.55 -10.81
N ALA A 45 23.85 -13.00 -11.95
CA ALA A 45 25.09 -13.76 -12.00
C ALA A 45 26.31 -12.95 -11.51
N ASP A 46 26.22 -11.61 -11.57
CA ASP A 46 27.26 -10.67 -11.14
C ASP A 46 27.09 -10.23 -9.66
N GLU A 47 26.29 -10.98 -8.89
CA GLU A 47 26.01 -10.75 -7.46
C GLU A 47 25.27 -9.43 -7.14
N GLU A 48 24.59 -8.84 -8.13
CA GLU A 48 23.79 -7.62 -7.93
C GLU A 48 22.33 -7.93 -7.61
N ILE A 49 21.71 -7.16 -6.71
CA ILE A 49 20.26 -7.24 -6.46
C ILE A 49 19.53 -6.63 -7.66
N VAL A 50 18.74 -7.45 -8.37
CA VAL A 50 17.96 -7.05 -9.55
C VAL A 50 16.47 -6.95 -9.30
N GLY A 51 16.00 -7.35 -8.10
CA GLY A 51 14.61 -7.15 -7.73
C GLY A 51 14.20 -7.85 -6.44
N LEU A 52 12.92 -7.69 -6.09
CA LEU A 52 12.27 -8.31 -4.93
C LEU A 52 11.27 -9.37 -5.39
N LEU A 53 11.17 -10.46 -4.64
CA LEU A 53 10.03 -11.36 -4.68
C LEU A 53 9.11 -11.03 -3.52
N MET A 54 7.85 -10.78 -3.85
CA MET A 54 6.82 -10.40 -2.89
C MET A 54 5.60 -11.32 -2.97
N THR A 55 4.76 -11.29 -1.93
CA THR A 55 3.45 -11.92 -1.98
C THR A 55 2.65 -11.36 -3.17
N MET A 56 2.10 -12.26 -3.99
CA MET A 56 1.17 -11.87 -5.05
C MET A 56 -0.21 -11.77 -4.42
N ILE A 57 -0.79 -10.58 -4.44
CA ILE A 57 -2.18 -10.36 -4.00
C ILE A 57 -3.08 -10.64 -5.20
N THR A 58 -3.97 -11.63 -5.06
CA THR A 58 -4.93 -11.96 -6.11
C THR A 58 -6.07 -10.95 -6.09
N SER A 59 -6.15 -10.11 -7.12
CA SER A 59 -7.19 -9.09 -7.27
C SER A 59 -8.59 -9.68 -7.32
N SER A 60 -9.58 -8.88 -6.91
CA SER A 60 -10.99 -9.19 -7.13
C SER A 60 -11.34 -9.29 -8.62
N ALA A 61 -12.44 -9.98 -8.95
CA ALA A 61 -12.99 -10.01 -10.31
C ALA A 61 -13.51 -8.63 -10.79
N LEU A 62 -13.70 -7.68 -9.87
CA LEU A 62 -14.21 -6.32 -10.14
C LEU A 62 -13.09 -5.31 -10.39
N GLY A 63 -11.83 -5.70 -10.18
CA GLY A 63 -10.65 -4.86 -10.35
C GLY A 63 -9.56 -5.13 -9.32
N THR A 64 -8.44 -4.43 -9.47
CA THR A 64 -7.25 -4.60 -8.63
C THR A 64 -7.22 -3.66 -7.44
N HIS A 65 -7.46 -2.38 -7.69
CA HIS A 65 -7.33 -1.33 -6.67
C HIS A 65 -8.63 -0.57 -6.49
N VAL A 66 -8.79 0.20 -5.40
CA VAL A 66 -10.06 0.86 -5.05
C VAL A 66 -10.55 1.84 -6.13
N GLN A 67 -9.63 2.38 -6.94
CA GLN A 67 -9.99 3.19 -8.12
C GLN A 67 -10.57 2.40 -9.32
N SER A 68 -10.55 1.08 -9.31
CA SER A 68 -11.17 0.29 -10.37
C SER A 68 -12.68 0.59 -10.41
N PRO A 69 -13.29 0.88 -11.57
CA PRO A 69 -14.70 1.29 -11.63
C PRO A 69 -15.67 0.33 -10.94
N GLY A 70 -15.44 -0.99 -11.06
CA GLY A 70 -16.26 -2.01 -10.39
C GLY A 70 -16.15 -2.00 -8.86
N LEU A 71 -15.04 -1.50 -8.31
CA LEU A 71 -14.79 -1.41 -6.87
C LEU A 71 -15.19 -0.03 -6.32
N GLN A 72 -14.95 1.03 -7.06
CA GLN A 72 -15.27 2.41 -6.65
C GLN A 72 -16.77 2.61 -6.39
N GLU A 73 -17.64 1.87 -7.08
CA GLU A 73 -19.10 1.90 -6.90
C GLU A 73 -19.60 1.03 -5.73
N MET A 74 -18.72 0.24 -5.09
CA MET A 74 -19.08 -0.63 -3.96
C MET A 74 -19.15 0.15 -2.65
N THR A 75 -19.99 1.18 -2.61
CA THR A 75 -20.13 2.10 -1.48
C THR A 75 -20.38 1.42 -0.13
N HIS A 76 -21.06 0.27 -0.14
CA HIS A 76 -21.32 -0.54 1.05
C HIS A 76 -20.06 -1.20 1.66
N LEU A 77 -18.95 -1.28 0.92
CA LEU A 77 -17.67 -1.83 1.38
C LEU A 77 -16.65 -0.77 1.77
N HIS A 78 -16.88 0.51 1.44
CA HIS A 78 -15.90 1.58 1.71
C HIS A 78 -15.55 1.66 3.20
N GLN A 79 -16.53 1.54 4.09
CA GLN A 79 -16.32 1.55 5.53
C GLN A 79 -15.48 0.34 6.00
N LYS A 80 -15.68 -0.85 5.41
CA LYS A 80 -14.89 -2.05 5.71
C LYS A 80 -13.43 -1.81 5.32
N TRP A 81 -13.20 -1.31 4.11
CA TRP A 81 -11.86 -1.04 3.59
C TRP A 81 -11.13 0.02 4.40
N GLU A 82 -11.82 1.10 4.77
CA GLU A 82 -11.27 2.16 5.64
C GLU A 82 -10.82 1.57 6.99
N GLN A 83 -11.64 0.73 7.63
CA GLN A 83 -11.31 0.10 8.90
C GLN A 83 -10.11 -0.86 8.80
N GLN A 84 -10.02 -1.65 7.73
CA GLN A 84 -8.91 -2.58 7.51
C GLN A 84 -7.58 -1.86 7.28
N LEU A 85 -7.59 -0.81 6.46
CA LEU A 85 -6.42 0.03 6.24
C LEU A 85 -6.05 0.81 7.50
N ALA A 86 -7.02 1.37 8.22
CA ALA A 86 -6.75 2.09 9.48
C ALA A 86 -6.07 1.17 10.51
N ALA A 87 -6.55 -0.06 10.67
CA ALA A 87 -5.91 -1.05 11.55
C ALA A 87 -4.48 -1.38 11.09
N THR A 88 -4.27 -1.51 9.77
CA THR A 88 -2.95 -1.77 9.20
C THR A 88 -1.98 -0.61 9.44
N ILE A 89 -2.39 0.62 9.11
CA ILE A 89 -1.60 1.84 9.29
C ILE A 89 -1.28 2.08 10.76
N GLN A 90 -2.26 1.91 11.65
CA GLN A 90 -2.06 2.05 13.08
C GLN A 90 -0.97 1.09 13.60
N GLU A 91 -1.00 -0.17 13.19
CA GLU A 91 0.01 -1.15 13.62
C GLU A 91 1.40 -0.85 13.04
N LEU A 92 1.48 -0.39 11.79
CA LEU A 92 2.73 0.07 11.19
C LEU A 92 3.32 1.25 11.99
N HIS A 93 2.49 2.25 12.32
CA HIS A 93 2.90 3.43 13.07
C HIS A 93 3.37 3.09 14.49
N LEU A 94 2.75 2.11 15.16
CA LEU A 94 3.22 1.61 16.46
C LEU A 94 4.65 1.05 16.41
N HIS A 95 5.11 0.61 15.23
CA HIS A 95 6.47 0.13 14.98
C HIS A 95 7.36 1.17 14.29
N GLY A 96 6.91 2.43 14.24
CA GLY A 96 7.63 3.54 13.60
C GLY A 96 7.79 3.36 12.09
N ILE A 97 6.90 2.60 11.44
CA ILE A 97 6.89 2.36 10.00
C ILE A 97 5.81 3.25 9.39
N VAL A 98 6.18 4.08 8.42
CA VAL A 98 5.24 4.93 7.66
C VAL A 98 5.02 4.31 6.29
N TRP A 99 3.75 4.23 5.85
CA TRP A 99 3.42 3.71 4.52
C TRP A 99 3.95 4.66 3.45
N GLY A 100 3.58 5.94 3.52
CA GLY A 100 4.24 7.03 2.82
C GLY A 100 3.87 7.23 1.36
N ASP A 101 2.93 6.45 0.81
CA ASP A 101 2.40 6.64 -0.55
C ASP A 101 0.90 6.28 -0.63
N VAL A 102 0.10 6.95 0.21
CA VAL A 102 -1.33 6.68 0.32
C VAL A 102 -2.10 7.33 -0.83
N HIS A 103 -2.58 6.51 -1.77
CA HIS A 103 -3.52 6.91 -2.82
C HIS A 103 -4.33 5.70 -3.34
N PRO A 104 -5.43 5.91 -4.09
CA PRO A 104 -6.35 4.85 -4.49
C PRO A 104 -5.77 3.69 -5.31
N MET A 105 -4.63 3.85 -6.00
CA MET A 105 -4.01 2.74 -6.75
C MET A 105 -3.16 1.83 -5.83
N ASN A 106 -2.74 2.34 -4.68
CA ASN A 106 -1.98 1.57 -3.68
C ASN A 106 -2.89 0.89 -2.64
N VAL A 107 -4.21 1.05 -2.78
CA VAL A 107 -5.21 0.26 -2.02
C VAL A 107 -5.69 -0.88 -2.91
N VAL A 108 -5.09 -2.07 -2.75
CA VAL A 108 -5.48 -3.27 -3.51
C VAL A 108 -6.63 -3.98 -2.79
N ILE A 109 -7.63 -4.44 -3.55
CA ILE A 109 -8.74 -5.24 -3.05
C ILE A 109 -8.57 -6.68 -3.53
N ASP A 110 -8.44 -7.60 -2.58
CA ASP A 110 -8.25 -9.02 -2.88
C ASP A 110 -9.56 -9.73 -3.27
N GLU A 111 -9.46 -11.02 -3.60
CA GLU A 111 -10.61 -11.88 -3.93
C GLU A 111 -11.63 -12.03 -2.79
N ALA A 112 -11.22 -11.81 -1.53
CA ALA A 112 -12.09 -11.82 -0.36
C ALA A 112 -12.73 -10.44 -0.08
N MET A 113 -12.54 -9.48 -1.01
CA MET A 113 -12.99 -8.10 -0.90
C MET A 113 -12.41 -7.39 0.32
N ASP A 114 -11.19 -7.75 0.73
CA ASP A 114 -10.43 -7.10 1.79
C ASP A 114 -9.40 -6.13 1.21
N ALA A 115 -9.17 -5.03 1.93
CA ALA A 115 -8.22 -3.99 1.52
C ALA A 115 -6.79 -4.29 2.02
N TRP A 116 -5.83 -4.09 1.12
CA TRP A 116 -4.40 -4.22 1.34
C TRP A 116 -3.70 -2.87 1.09
N ALA A 117 -2.74 -2.55 1.96
CA ALA A 117 -1.80 -1.46 1.73
C ALA A 117 -0.59 -2.01 0.95
N VAL A 118 -0.38 -1.52 -0.27
CA VAL A 118 0.73 -1.94 -1.13
C VAL A 118 1.60 -0.76 -1.52
N ASP A 119 2.76 -1.07 -2.11
CA ASP A 119 3.78 -0.12 -2.54
C ASP A 119 4.33 0.76 -1.41
N PHE A 120 5.51 0.40 -0.92
CA PHE A 120 6.24 1.17 0.12
C PHE A 120 7.40 1.98 -0.47
N GLY A 121 7.44 2.12 -1.80
CA GLY A 121 8.50 2.84 -2.50
C GLY A 121 8.53 4.32 -2.18
N GLY A 122 7.42 4.89 -1.74
CA GLY A 122 7.36 6.27 -1.25
C GLY A 122 7.50 7.28 -2.37
N THR A 123 6.38 7.65 -2.98
CA THR A 123 6.28 8.83 -3.83
C THR A 123 5.19 9.74 -3.28
N ASN A 124 5.38 11.07 -3.30
CA ASN A 124 4.31 11.94 -2.83
C ASN A 124 3.23 12.07 -3.90
N ASN A 125 2.04 11.58 -3.62
CA ASN A 125 0.88 11.90 -4.44
C ASN A 125 0.22 13.20 -3.93
N ALA A 126 0.54 14.33 -4.58
CA ALA A 126 0.08 15.66 -4.18
C ALA A 126 -1.46 15.84 -4.20
N GLU A 127 -2.19 14.99 -4.91
CA GLU A 127 -3.66 14.97 -4.86
C GLU A 127 -4.14 14.50 -3.47
N PHE A 128 -3.47 13.51 -2.91
CA PHE A 128 -3.88 12.85 -1.67
C PHE A 128 -3.15 13.37 -0.43
N ILE A 129 -1.91 13.82 -0.57
CA ILE A 129 -1.03 14.16 0.54
C ILE A 129 -0.36 15.51 0.26
N ASP A 130 -0.46 16.42 1.23
CA ASP A 130 0.16 17.74 1.10
C ASP A 130 1.69 17.59 1.23
N ALA A 131 2.45 18.43 0.52
CA ALA A 131 3.89 18.26 0.37
C ALA A 131 4.65 18.26 1.71
N GLU A 132 4.17 19.01 2.69
CA GLU A 132 4.71 19.07 4.06
C GLU A 132 4.48 17.79 4.88
N ASN A 133 3.50 16.97 4.50
CA ASN A 133 3.16 15.71 5.16
C ASN A 133 3.68 14.48 4.40
N ARG A 134 4.53 14.70 3.39
CA ARG A 134 5.11 13.60 2.60
C ARG A 134 5.83 12.62 3.53
N GLU A 135 5.49 11.34 3.39
CA GLU A 135 6.15 10.24 4.11
C GLU A 135 6.16 10.41 5.64
N THR A 136 5.07 10.99 6.18
CA THR A 136 4.84 11.10 7.63
C THR A 136 3.63 10.29 8.11
N VAL A 137 3.53 10.11 9.43
CA VAL A 137 2.36 9.53 10.09
C VAL A 137 1.09 10.33 9.75
N GLU A 138 1.20 11.66 9.80
CA GLU A 138 0.11 12.58 9.47
C GLU A 138 -0.27 12.48 7.98
N GLY A 139 0.70 12.28 7.09
CA GLY A 139 0.49 12.05 5.67
C GLY A 139 -0.33 10.80 5.38
N ASP A 140 -0.06 9.69 6.06
CA ASP A 140 -0.83 8.46 5.89
C ASP A 140 -2.31 8.67 6.28
N TRP A 141 -2.56 9.34 7.40
CA TRP A 141 -3.93 9.64 7.86
C TRP A 141 -4.63 10.69 6.99
N GLN A 142 -3.89 11.67 6.47
CA GLN A 142 -4.39 12.62 5.51
C GLN A 142 -4.84 11.92 4.22
N GLY A 143 -4.00 11.05 3.65
CA GLY A 143 -4.33 10.28 2.45
C GLY A 143 -5.56 9.41 2.68
N MET A 144 -5.63 8.70 3.82
CA MET A 144 -6.80 7.90 4.20
C MET A 144 -8.10 8.72 4.20
N ARG A 145 -8.08 9.88 4.87
CA ARG A 145 -9.22 10.80 4.90
C ARG A 145 -9.60 11.25 3.49
N LYS A 146 -8.64 11.69 2.66
CA LYS A 146 -8.94 12.13 1.29
C LYS A 146 -9.54 10.99 0.46
N ILE A 147 -9.03 9.77 0.55
CA ILE A 147 -9.58 8.61 -0.17
C ILE A 147 -11.03 8.33 0.25
N PHE A 148 -11.26 8.05 1.54
CA PHE A 148 -12.55 7.50 2.00
C PHE A 148 -13.62 8.54 2.26
N GLN A 149 -13.21 9.76 2.57
CA GLN A 149 -14.15 10.82 2.92
C GLN A 149 -14.35 11.81 1.78
N GLU A 150 -13.39 12.01 0.87
CA GLU A 150 -13.48 13.07 -0.15
C GLU A 150 -13.57 12.52 -1.57
N TRP A 151 -12.76 11.51 -1.90
CA TRP A 151 -12.57 11.00 -3.26
C TRP A 151 -13.53 9.86 -3.62
N LEU A 152 -13.73 8.89 -2.73
CA LEU A 152 -14.66 7.78 -2.97
C LEU A 152 -16.13 8.26 -2.95
N PRO A 153 -16.99 7.70 -3.81
CA PRO A 153 -18.43 7.98 -3.76
C PRO A 153 -19.01 7.71 -2.37
N ASN A 154 -19.82 8.65 -1.88
CA ASN A 154 -20.54 8.52 -0.62
C ASN A 154 -22.04 8.80 -0.85
N PRO A 155 -22.90 7.78 -0.75
CA PRO A 155 -24.34 7.93 -0.99
C PRO A 155 -25.06 8.78 0.07
N GLN A 156 -24.40 9.09 1.19
CA GLN A 156 -24.94 9.94 2.26
C GLN A 156 -24.60 11.44 2.09
N ARG A 157 -23.88 11.82 1.02
CA ARG A 157 -23.45 13.20 0.74
C ARG A 157 -24.33 13.95 -0.28
N LEU A 158 -25.59 13.54 -0.44
CA LEU A 158 -26.58 14.24 -1.28
C LEU A 158 -27.25 15.40 -0.54
#